data_AF-A0AA42ZV31-F1
#
_entry.id   AF-A0AA42ZV31-F1
#
_cell.length_a   1.000
_cell.length_b   1.000
_cell.length_c   1.000
_cell.angle_alpha   90.00
_cell.angle_beta   90.00
_cell.angle_gamma   90.00
#
_symmetry.space_group_name_H-M   'P 1'
#
loop_
_entity.id
_entity.type
_entity.pdbx_description
1 polymer ?
#
loop_
_entity_poly.entity_id
_entity_poly.type
_entity_poly.pdbx_seq_one_letter_code
_entity_poly.pdbx_strand_id
1 'polypeptide(L)'
;MLDLNAWLYSLLVVLAISVLTWLVSLVRKDVSIVDSLWSLMILACLLAYLVFADTLGPRVTLMTALVAIWAIRLSAYITVRNHGEGEDRRYQAIRANNQPNFEFKSLYIVFLFQGLLAWVICLPVVAAVSGEAPPGPLDYLGVALWLIGMVFEVVGDFQLSRFLKDKRSETAVLDTGLWRYTRHPNYFGEAVLWWGFYLLALSAGAWWTIIAPLLMTFLLLRVSGVAMLEKDIAGRRPAYRDYIRKTNAFFPGKPRKLKSTGVATLVLLSMLALQPVGAQESLTRELPVGSAWRFKVYLDDQEIGYQNYFVAELAGMKQMRSVADFDYKMLFISLFQYQHETSEIWTGDCLQSIHSRTDANGEPFRVDGRQEPGQFRVAGVQGEATLPECVMSFAFWNPKVLEQSRLLNAQDGTLLDVDISSPVFEELEVRGESRPSYRYRLAAGAINLDLWYSTDNEWLALESEVRGGRTLRYERM
;
A
#
# COMPACT_ATOMS: atom_id res chain seq x y z
N MET A 1 -38.56 -8.32 -6.79
CA MET A 1 -37.60 -8.83 -5.77
C MET A 1 -36.53 -9.64 -6.48
N LEU A 2 -35.30 -9.69 -5.97
CA LEU A 2 -34.21 -10.44 -6.62
C LEU A 2 -34.54 -11.94 -6.64
N ASP A 3 -34.70 -12.53 -7.82
CA ASP A 3 -34.76 -13.99 -7.98
C ASP A 3 -33.42 -14.63 -7.59
N LEU A 4 -33.43 -15.40 -6.49
CA LEU A 4 -32.23 -16.04 -5.96
C LEU A 4 -31.72 -17.19 -6.83
N ASN A 5 -32.61 -17.91 -7.52
CA ASN A 5 -32.22 -19.01 -8.41
C ASN A 5 -31.52 -18.46 -9.64
N ALA A 6 -32.08 -17.42 -10.26
CA ALA A 6 -31.44 -16.71 -11.37
C ALA A 6 -30.09 -16.10 -10.94
N TRP A 7 -30.03 -15.57 -9.71
CA TRP A 7 -28.80 -15.01 -9.15
C TRP A 7 -27.70 -16.06 -8.96
N LEU A 8 -28.02 -17.21 -8.36
CA LEU A 8 -27.08 -18.31 -8.19
C LEU A 8 -26.68 -18.96 -9.52
N TYR A 9 -27.60 -19.04 -10.49
CA TYR A 9 -27.28 -19.49 -11.84
C TYR A 9 -26.23 -18.58 -12.50
N SER A 10 -26.38 -17.25 -12.35
CA SER A 10 -25.40 -16.31 -12.89
C SER A 10 -24.01 -16.48 -12.28
N LEU A 11 -23.90 -16.89 -11.01
CA LEU A 11 -22.62 -17.23 -10.37
C LEU A 11 -21.97 -18.42 -11.06
N LEU A 12 -22.73 -19.49 -11.35
CA LEU A 12 -22.20 -20.67 -12.03
C LEU A 12 -21.65 -20.33 -13.42
N VAL A 13 -22.34 -19.45 -14.16
CA VAL A 13 -21.87 -18.97 -15.47
C VAL A 13 -20.57 -18.18 -15.33
N VAL A 14 -20.49 -17.26 -14.38
CA VAL A 14 -19.27 -16.46 -14.13
C VAL A 14 -18.10 -17.33 -13.70
N LEU A 15 -18.32 -18.31 -12.82
CA LEU A 15 -17.29 -19.26 -12.40
C LEU A 15 -16.84 -20.16 -13.55
N ALA A 16 -17.76 -20.61 -14.42
CA ALA A 16 -17.41 -21.36 -15.61
C ALA A 16 -16.52 -20.53 -16.56
N ILE A 17 -16.86 -19.26 -16.80
CA ILE A 17 -16.00 -18.34 -17.57
C ILE A 17 -14.63 -18.17 -16.90
N SER A 18 -14.60 -18.05 -15.58
CA SER A 18 -13.35 -17.91 -14.82
C SER A 18 -12.45 -19.14 -14.98
N VAL A 19 -13.02 -20.35 -14.89
CA VAL A 19 -12.30 -21.61 -15.09
C VAL A 19 -11.81 -21.75 -16.54
N LEU A 20 -12.65 -21.44 -17.53
CA LEU A 20 -12.26 -21.47 -18.94
C LEU A 20 -11.11 -20.49 -19.22
N THR A 21 -11.18 -19.28 -18.64
CA THR A 21 -10.12 -18.27 -18.78
C THR A 21 -8.83 -18.74 -18.11
N TRP A 22 -8.93 -19.40 -16.94
CA TRP A 22 -7.78 -20.01 -16.28
C TRP A 22 -7.13 -21.08 -17.16
N LEU A 23 -7.91 -21.98 -17.79
CA LEU A 23 -7.37 -22.99 -18.71
C LEU A 23 -6.62 -22.34 -19.89
N VAL A 24 -7.16 -21.26 -20.45
CA VAL A 24 -6.47 -20.50 -21.50
C VAL A 24 -5.18 -19.86 -20.96
N SER A 25 -5.19 -19.35 -19.72
CA SER A 25 -4.02 -18.75 -19.09
C SER A 25 -2.86 -19.73 -18.92
N LEU A 26 -3.14 -21.02 -18.69
CA LEU A 26 -2.13 -22.07 -18.59
C LEU A 26 -1.41 -22.30 -19.93
N VAL A 27 -2.17 -22.30 -21.04
CA VAL A 27 -1.61 -22.45 -22.39
C VAL A 27 -0.82 -21.21 -22.79
N ARG A 28 -1.36 -20.02 -22.49
CA ARG A 28 -0.71 -18.72 -22.77
C ARG A 28 0.48 -18.42 -21.86
N LYS A 29 0.57 -19.10 -20.71
CA LYS A 29 1.49 -18.77 -19.61
C LYS A 29 1.39 -17.32 -19.15
N ASP A 30 0.17 -16.81 -19.14
CA ASP A 30 -0.13 -15.41 -18.83
C ASP A 30 -1.47 -15.30 -18.10
N VAL A 31 -1.40 -14.95 -16.81
CA VAL A 31 -2.57 -14.79 -15.93
C VAL A 31 -3.27 -13.45 -16.15
N SER A 32 -2.60 -12.46 -16.76
CA SER A 32 -3.16 -11.13 -16.99
C SER A 32 -4.34 -11.10 -17.95
N ILE A 33 -4.56 -12.18 -18.71
CA ILE A 33 -5.75 -12.36 -19.57
C ILE A 33 -7.07 -12.20 -18.81
N VAL A 34 -7.08 -12.44 -17.49
CA VAL A 34 -8.27 -12.25 -16.65
C VAL A 34 -8.78 -10.81 -16.67
N ASP A 35 -7.88 -9.81 -16.79
CA ASP A 35 -8.27 -8.39 -16.81
C ASP A 35 -9.10 -8.04 -18.06
N SER A 36 -8.81 -8.67 -19.20
CA SER A 36 -9.60 -8.53 -20.43
C SER A 36 -11.01 -9.13 -20.29
N LEU A 37 -11.18 -10.13 -19.43
CA LEU A 37 -12.41 -10.88 -19.25
C LEU A 37 -13.24 -10.34 -18.08
N TRP A 38 -12.64 -9.56 -17.19
CA TRP A 38 -13.28 -8.95 -16.02
C TRP A 38 -14.64 -8.32 -16.32
N SER A 39 -14.69 -7.39 -17.27
CA SER A 39 -15.92 -6.67 -17.61
C SER A 39 -16.93 -7.57 -18.34
N LEU A 40 -16.44 -8.54 -19.12
CA LEU A 40 -17.29 -9.53 -19.79
C LEU A 40 -17.93 -10.51 -18.80
N MET A 41 -17.30 -10.82 -17.67
CA MET A 41 -17.91 -11.61 -16.60
C MET A 41 -19.13 -10.90 -16.01
N ILE A 42 -19.09 -9.56 -15.87
CA ILE A 42 -20.22 -8.77 -15.39
C ILE A 42 -21.36 -8.76 -16.42
N LEU A 43 -21.03 -8.58 -17.71
CA LEU A 43 -22.02 -8.70 -18.78
C LEU A 43 -22.65 -10.10 -18.83
N ALA A 44 -21.84 -11.15 -18.73
CA ALA A 44 -22.31 -12.53 -18.70
C ALA A 44 -23.18 -12.81 -17.46
N CYS A 45 -22.85 -12.23 -16.31
CA CYS A 45 -23.68 -12.31 -15.10
C CYS A 45 -25.07 -11.71 -15.34
N LEU A 46 -25.16 -10.51 -15.92
CA LEU A 46 -26.43 -9.89 -16.28
C LEU A 46 -27.20 -10.75 -17.29
N LEU A 47 -26.56 -11.19 -18.38
CA LEU A 47 -27.23 -11.99 -19.42
C LEU A 47 -27.72 -13.33 -18.87
N ALA A 48 -26.93 -13.99 -18.02
CA ALA A 48 -27.32 -15.25 -17.37
C ALA A 48 -28.52 -15.05 -16.42
N TYR A 49 -28.59 -13.93 -15.73
CA TYR A 49 -29.75 -13.59 -14.91
C TYR A 49 -31.01 -13.39 -15.77
N LEU A 50 -30.88 -12.69 -16.90
CA LEU A 50 -32.00 -12.38 -17.79
C LEU A 50 -32.59 -13.60 -18.51
N VAL A 51 -31.93 -14.76 -18.49
CA VAL A 51 -32.51 -16.03 -18.97
C VAL A 51 -33.81 -16.39 -18.22
N PHE A 52 -33.95 -15.92 -16.98
CA PHE A 52 -35.11 -16.15 -16.11
C PHE A 52 -36.05 -14.95 -16.06
N ALA A 53 -35.82 -13.90 -16.85
CA ALA A 53 -36.67 -12.71 -16.85
C ALA A 53 -37.91 -12.94 -17.73
N ASP A 54 -39.09 -12.85 -17.12
CA ASP A 54 -40.38 -13.03 -17.83
C ASP A 54 -40.70 -11.89 -18.81
N THR A 55 -40.22 -10.67 -18.53
CA THR A 55 -40.47 -9.50 -19.38
C THR A 55 -39.24 -8.62 -19.54
N LEU A 56 -39.03 -8.12 -20.76
CA LEU A 56 -37.99 -7.15 -21.08
C LEU A 56 -38.60 -5.75 -21.10
N GLY A 57 -38.59 -5.09 -19.94
CA GLY A 57 -39.04 -3.71 -19.79
C GLY A 57 -37.99 -2.67 -20.23
N PRO A 58 -38.36 -1.38 -20.32
CA PRO A 58 -37.45 -0.30 -20.72
C PRO A 58 -36.17 -0.20 -19.87
N ARG A 59 -36.27 -0.42 -18.55
CA ARG A 59 -35.10 -0.43 -17.65
C ARG A 59 -34.17 -1.59 -17.94
N VAL A 60 -34.70 -2.76 -18.30
CA VAL A 60 -33.90 -3.93 -18.68
C VAL A 60 -33.10 -3.61 -19.94
N THR A 61 -33.76 -3.11 -20.99
CA THR A 61 -33.09 -2.71 -22.23
C THR A 61 -32.02 -1.65 -21.98
N LEU A 62 -32.32 -0.63 -21.18
CA LEU A 62 -31.36 0.41 -20.81
C LEU A 62 -30.15 -0.18 -20.07
N MET A 63 -30.36 -0.94 -19.00
CA MET A 63 -29.28 -1.53 -18.21
C MET A 63 -28.41 -2.48 -19.04
N THR A 64 -29.01 -3.33 -19.85
CA THR A 64 -28.27 -4.21 -20.76
C THR A 64 -27.43 -3.42 -21.75
N ALA A 65 -27.97 -2.33 -22.33
CA ALA A 65 -27.21 -1.49 -23.23
C ALA A 65 -26.02 -0.79 -22.53
N LEU A 66 -26.25 -0.19 -21.37
CA LEU A 66 -25.19 0.49 -20.61
C LEU A 66 -24.07 -0.48 -20.19
N VAL A 67 -24.43 -1.65 -19.65
CA VAL A 67 -23.45 -2.67 -19.24
C VAL A 67 -22.73 -3.24 -20.46
N ALA A 68 -23.43 -3.53 -21.56
CA ALA A 68 -22.79 -4.06 -22.77
C ALA A 68 -21.81 -3.05 -23.38
N ILE A 69 -22.20 -1.78 -23.50
CA ILE A 69 -21.34 -0.72 -24.06
C ILE A 69 -20.06 -0.59 -23.22
N TRP A 70 -20.19 -0.46 -21.90
CA TRP A 70 -19.03 -0.37 -21.00
C TRP A 70 -18.18 -1.64 -21.06
N ALA A 71 -18.80 -2.81 -20.92
CA ALA A 71 -18.07 -4.07 -20.78
C ALA A 71 -17.28 -4.45 -22.03
N ILE A 72 -17.92 -4.36 -23.21
CA ILE A 72 -17.29 -4.67 -24.50
C ILE A 72 -16.17 -3.67 -24.77
N ARG A 73 -16.41 -2.37 -24.53
CA ARG A 73 -15.40 -1.32 -24.71
C ARG A 73 -14.18 -1.57 -23.83
N LEU A 74 -14.37 -1.81 -22.54
CA LEU A 74 -13.29 -1.99 -21.58
C LEU A 74 -12.48 -3.26 -21.91
N SER A 75 -13.17 -4.35 -22.21
CA SER A 75 -12.53 -5.61 -22.63
C SER A 75 -11.71 -5.44 -23.91
N ALA A 76 -12.27 -4.80 -24.94
CA ALA A 76 -11.58 -4.54 -26.19
C ALA A 76 -10.35 -3.64 -25.96
N TYR A 77 -10.50 -2.58 -25.17
CA TYR A 77 -9.41 -1.67 -24.85
C TYR A 77 -8.25 -2.37 -24.12
N ILE A 78 -8.52 -3.09 -23.04
CA ILE A 78 -7.49 -3.82 -22.27
C ILE A 78 -6.81 -4.87 -23.16
N THR A 79 -7.59 -5.61 -23.95
CA THR A 79 -7.07 -6.64 -24.86
C THR A 79 -6.12 -6.04 -25.91
N VAL A 80 -6.50 -4.92 -26.53
CA VAL A 80 -5.65 -4.23 -27.51
C VAL A 80 -4.42 -3.64 -26.84
N ARG A 81 -4.56 -3.03 -25.65
CA ARG A 81 -3.46 -2.40 -24.91
C ARG A 81 -2.39 -3.42 -24.50
N ASN A 82 -2.80 -4.60 -24.08
CA ASN A 82 -1.89 -5.65 -23.60
C ASN A 82 -1.41 -6.57 -24.74
N HIS A 83 -1.87 -6.37 -25.98
CA HIS A 83 -1.52 -7.27 -27.09
C HIS A 83 -0.03 -7.20 -27.42
N GLY A 84 0.66 -8.33 -27.28
CA GLY A 84 2.09 -8.46 -27.56
C GLY A 84 2.99 -8.05 -26.39
N GLU A 85 2.40 -7.57 -25.29
CA GLU A 85 3.11 -7.36 -24.03
C GLU A 85 3.20 -8.69 -23.27
N GLY A 86 4.22 -8.83 -22.40
CA GLY A 86 4.31 -9.96 -21.47
C GLY A 86 3.29 -9.86 -20.34
N GLU A 87 3.24 -10.88 -19.48
CA GLU A 87 2.37 -10.90 -18.28
C GLU A 87 2.54 -9.61 -17.46
N ASP A 88 1.44 -8.98 -17.06
CA ASP A 88 1.48 -7.73 -16.28
C ASP A 88 2.29 -7.93 -14.98
N ARG A 89 3.09 -6.92 -14.62
CA ARG A 89 4.02 -6.94 -13.48
C ARG A 89 3.34 -7.31 -12.16
N ARG A 90 2.08 -6.90 -11.97
CA ARG A 90 1.28 -7.26 -10.79
C ARG A 90 1.12 -8.78 -10.68
N TYR A 91 0.80 -9.44 -11.79
CA TYR A 91 0.66 -10.90 -11.82
C TYR A 91 1.99 -11.62 -11.73
N GLN A 92 3.07 -11.04 -12.27
CA GLN A 92 4.43 -11.58 -12.07
C GLN A 92 4.83 -11.57 -10.58
N ALA A 93 4.52 -10.49 -9.85
CA ALA A 93 4.78 -10.40 -8.41
C ALA A 93 3.91 -11.39 -7.62
N ILE A 94 2.61 -11.48 -7.95
CA ILE A 94 1.70 -12.47 -7.36
C ILE A 94 2.21 -13.90 -7.62
N ARG A 95 2.70 -14.17 -8.83
CA ARG A 95 3.32 -15.45 -9.22
C ARG A 95 4.54 -15.75 -8.34
N ALA A 96 5.49 -14.83 -8.26
CA ALA A 96 6.71 -15.00 -7.48
C ALA A 96 6.41 -15.32 -6.00
N ASN A 97 5.46 -14.61 -5.39
CA ASN A 97 5.10 -14.76 -3.99
C ASN A 97 4.33 -16.05 -3.66
N ASN A 98 3.83 -16.76 -4.67
CA ASN A 98 2.96 -17.92 -4.47
C ASN A 98 3.55 -19.22 -5.05
N GLN A 99 4.81 -19.21 -5.51
CA GLN A 99 5.50 -20.44 -5.90
C GLN A 99 5.83 -21.34 -4.68
N PRO A 100 5.99 -22.66 -4.87
CA PRO A 100 5.70 -23.44 -6.09
C PRO A 100 4.19 -23.66 -6.32
N ASN A 101 3.84 -24.24 -7.48
CA ASN A 101 2.47 -24.60 -7.89
C ASN A 101 1.54 -23.42 -8.19
N PHE A 102 2.09 -22.29 -8.61
CA PHE A 102 1.30 -21.11 -8.91
C PHE A 102 0.22 -21.34 -9.98
N GLU A 103 0.44 -22.25 -10.91
CA GLU A 103 -0.52 -22.62 -11.96
C GLU A 103 -1.86 -23.03 -11.36
N PHE A 104 -1.85 -23.90 -10.35
CA PHE A 104 -3.06 -24.32 -9.63
C PHE A 104 -3.54 -23.27 -8.64
N LYS A 105 -2.63 -22.59 -7.93
CA LYS A 105 -3.02 -21.56 -6.97
C LYS A 105 -3.70 -20.36 -7.63
N SER A 106 -3.26 -20.00 -8.84
CA SER A 106 -3.82 -18.90 -9.64
C SER A 106 -5.32 -19.09 -9.91
N LEU A 107 -5.81 -20.34 -9.99
CA LEU A 107 -7.23 -20.63 -10.14
C LEU A 107 -8.05 -19.96 -9.04
N TYR A 108 -7.70 -20.16 -7.76
CA TYR A 108 -8.52 -19.63 -6.66
C TYR A 108 -8.10 -18.22 -6.20
N ILE A 109 -6.81 -17.86 -6.27
CA ILE A 109 -6.37 -16.51 -5.84
C ILE A 109 -6.60 -15.43 -6.89
N VAL A 110 -6.71 -15.79 -8.18
CA VAL A 110 -6.95 -14.84 -9.27
C VAL A 110 -8.31 -15.09 -9.92
N PHE A 111 -8.50 -16.23 -10.58
CA PHE A 111 -9.64 -16.41 -11.48
C PHE A 111 -10.98 -16.54 -10.74
N LEU A 112 -11.11 -17.48 -9.81
CA LEU A 112 -12.33 -17.65 -9.02
C LEU A 112 -12.58 -16.45 -8.10
N PHE A 113 -11.53 -15.86 -7.54
CA PHE A 113 -11.64 -14.64 -6.75
C PHE A 113 -12.21 -13.48 -7.58
N GLN A 114 -11.66 -13.23 -8.78
CA GLN A 114 -12.19 -12.21 -9.67
C GLN A 114 -13.60 -12.54 -10.16
N GLY A 115 -13.90 -13.80 -10.47
CA GLY A 115 -15.26 -14.23 -10.83
C GLY A 115 -16.27 -13.94 -9.71
N LEU A 116 -15.95 -14.32 -8.48
CA LEU A 116 -16.80 -14.03 -7.31
C LEU A 116 -16.97 -12.52 -7.10
N LEU A 117 -15.90 -11.76 -7.26
CA LEU A 117 -15.92 -10.31 -7.11
C LEU A 117 -16.77 -9.63 -8.19
N ALA A 118 -16.65 -10.07 -9.44
CA ALA A 118 -17.47 -9.63 -10.57
C ALA A 118 -18.96 -9.93 -10.32
N TRP A 119 -19.27 -11.12 -9.79
CA TRP A 119 -20.63 -11.47 -9.38
C TRP A 119 -21.14 -10.51 -8.30
N VAL A 120 -20.43 -10.32 -7.18
CA VAL A 120 -20.86 -9.37 -6.12
C VAL A 120 -21.04 -7.94 -6.64
N ILE A 121 -20.12 -7.47 -7.49
CA ILE A 121 -20.17 -6.12 -8.06
C ILE A 121 -21.34 -5.96 -9.05
N CYS A 122 -21.82 -7.04 -9.66
CA CYS A 122 -22.98 -7.03 -10.56
C CYS A 122 -24.33 -6.83 -9.83
N LEU A 123 -24.35 -6.85 -8.48
CA LEU A 123 -25.58 -6.70 -7.69
C LEU A 123 -26.50 -5.52 -8.09
N PRO A 124 -26.04 -4.25 -8.15
CA PRO A 124 -26.89 -3.13 -8.56
C PRO A 124 -27.42 -3.30 -9.98
N VAL A 125 -26.65 -3.93 -10.86
CA VAL A 125 -27.07 -4.17 -12.25
C VAL A 125 -28.25 -5.14 -12.30
N VAL A 126 -28.13 -6.28 -11.62
CA VAL A 126 -29.18 -7.30 -11.57
C VAL A 126 -30.39 -6.85 -10.75
N ALA A 127 -30.16 -6.10 -9.66
CA ALA A 127 -31.25 -5.58 -8.85
C ALA A 127 -32.05 -4.48 -9.56
N ALA A 128 -31.41 -3.67 -10.42
CA ALA A 128 -32.09 -2.69 -11.25
C ALA A 128 -33.07 -3.37 -12.22
N VAL A 129 -32.67 -4.46 -12.87
CA VAL A 129 -33.51 -5.17 -13.86
C VAL A 129 -34.60 -6.06 -13.24
N SER A 130 -34.49 -6.39 -11.95
CA SER A 130 -35.51 -7.14 -11.20
C SER A 130 -36.51 -6.26 -10.43
N GLY A 131 -36.37 -4.95 -10.53
CA GLY A 131 -37.28 -4.00 -9.90
C GLY A 131 -38.47 -3.66 -10.80
N GLU A 132 -39.66 -3.70 -10.21
CA GLU A 132 -40.94 -3.40 -10.88
C GLU A 132 -41.28 -1.90 -10.87
N ALA A 133 -40.54 -1.09 -10.11
CA ALA A 133 -40.78 0.34 -10.03
C ALA A 133 -40.58 1.01 -11.40
N PRO A 134 -41.48 1.91 -11.85
CA PRO A 134 -41.32 2.62 -13.11
C PRO A 134 -40.06 3.49 -13.10
N PRO A 135 -39.50 3.84 -14.29
CA PRO A 135 -38.39 4.78 -14.38
C PRO A 135 -38.73 6.12 -13.72
N GLY A 136 -37.84 6.63 -12.87
CA GLY A 136 -37.99 7.85 -12.11
C GLY A 136 -36.81 8.82 -12.27
N PRO A 137 -36.81 9.95 -11.54
CA PRO A 137 -35.74 10.96 -11.60
C PRO A 137 -34.33 10.38 -11.35
N LEU A 138 -34.22 9.35 -10.50
CA LEU A 138 -32.96 8.68 -10.20
C LEU A 138 -32.40 7.88 -11.38
N ASP A 139 -33.24 7.36 -12.29
CA ASP A 139 -32.76 6.70 -13.51
C ASP A 139 -32.04 7.73 -14.40
N TYR A 140 -32.60 8.94 -14.57
CA TYR A 140 -31.95 10.01 -15.35
C TYR A 140 -30.62 10.47 -14.73
N LEU A 141 -30.58 10.62 -13.41
CA LEU A 141 -29.34 10.95 -12.71
C LEU A 141 -28.31 9.83 -12.82
N GLY A 142 -28.74 8.56 -12.72
CA GLY A 142 -27.89 7.39 -12.91
C GLY A 142 -27.28 7.32 -14.30
N VAL A 143 -28.09 7.55 -15.35
CA VAL A 143 -27.62 7.65 -16.74
C VAL A 143 -26.64 8.81 -16.92
N ALA A 144 -26.93 9.98 -16.33
CA ALA A 144 -26.03 11.13 -16.40
C ALA A 144 -24.66 10.85 -15.75
N LEU A 145 -24.64 10.22 -14.57
CA LEU A 145 -23.40 9.78 -13.94
C LEU A 145 -22.68 8.73 -14.79
N TRP A 146 -23.40 7.74 -15.32
CA TRP A 146 -22.81 6.74 -16.20
C TRP A 146 -22.16 7.38 -17.43
N LEU A 147 -22.81 8.34 -18.08
CA LEU A 147 -22.25 9.07 -19.22
C LEU A 147 -21.00 9.87 -18.84
N ILE A 148 -21.02 10.56 -17.69
CA ILE A 148 -19.84 11.29 -17.18
C ILE A 148 -18.69 10.30 -16.92
N GLY A 149 -18.98 9.19 -16.25
CA GLY A 149 -18.02 8.13 -15.96
C GLY A 149 -17.38 7.59 -17.24
N MET A 150 -18.20 7.22 -18.22
CA MET A 150 -17.76 6.76 -19.53
C MET A 150 -16.90 7.78 -20.27
N VAL A 151 -17.25 9.07 -20.24
CA VAL A 151 -16.42 10.12 -20.87
C VAL A 151 -15.05 10.20 -20.20
N PHE A 152 -14.99 10.18 -18.86
CA PHE A 152 -13.73 10.22 -18.13
C PHE A 152 -12.86 8.99 -18.40
N GLU A 153 -13.46 7.81 -18.42
CA GLU A 153 -12.80 6.54 -18.73
C GLU A 153 -12.27 6.53 -20.16
N VAL A 154 -13.14 6.77 -21.14
CA VAL A 154 -12.79 6.75 -22.57
C VAL A 154 -11.73 7.78 -22.93
N VAL A 155 -11.91 9.02 -22.51
CA VAL A 155 -10.99 10.11 -22.85
C VAL A 155 -9.68 9.95 -22.08
N GLY A 156 -9.72 9.52 -20.81
CA GLY A 156 -8.53 9.28 -20.00
C GLY A 156 -7.63 8.19 -20.61
N ASP A 157 -8.24 7.07 -20.98
CA ASP A 157 -7.56 5.95 -21.65
C ASP A 157 -7.01 6.32 -23.03
N PHE A 158 -7.79 7.06 -23.83
CA PHE A 158 -7.34 7.53 -25.14
C PHE A 158 -6.14 8.47 -25.03
N GLN A 159 -6.18 9.42 -24.08
CA GLN A 159 -5.08 10.34 -23.82
C GLN A 159 -3.81 9.58 -23.39
N LEU A 160 -3.95 8.60 -22.49
CA LEU A 160 -2.83 7.77 -22.05
C LEU A 160 -2.26 6.92 -23.18
N SER A 161 -3.12 6.25 -23.95
CA SER A 161 -2.70 5.40 -25.07
C SER A 161 -2.00 6.18 -26.16
N ARG A 162 -2.46 7.40 -26.45
CA ARG A 162 -1.79 8.30 -27.40
C ARG A 162 -0.43 8.75 -26.86
N PHE A 163 -0.36 9.07 -25.56
CA PHE A 163 0.88 9.49 -24.92
C PHE A 163 1.93 8.37 -24.94
N LEU A 164 1.56 7.13 -24.57
CA LEU A 164 2.49 6.00 -24.53
C LEU A 164 3.09 5.61 -25.90
N LYS A 165 2.46 6.02 -27.01
CA LYS A 165 3.02 5.85 -28.38
C LYS A 165 4.09 6.88 -28.74
N ASP A 166 4.20 7.98 -27.99
CA ASP A 166 5.23 9.00 -28.19
C ASP A 166 6.52 8.57 -27.47
N LYS A 167 7.68 8.65 -28.14
CA LYS A 167 8.99 8.36 -27.53
C LYS A 167 9.26 9.21 -26.29
N ARG A 168 8.74 10.45 -26.26
CA ARG A 168 8.87 11.33 -25.09
C ARG A 168 8.24 10.73 -23.84
N SER A 169 7.29 9.80 -23.97
CA SER A 169 6.64 9.15 -22.83
C SER A 169 7.58 8.30 -21.99
N GLU A 170 8.79 7.97 -22.45
CA GLU A 170 9.79 7.26 -21.66
C GLU A 170 10.27 8.10 -20.46
N THR A 171 10.32 9.43 -20.62
CA THR A 171 10.85 10.36 -19.62
C THR A 171 9.82 11.39 -19.15
N ALA A 172 8.84 11.74 -20.00
CA ALA A 172 7.81 12.72 -19.68
C ALA A 172 6.66 12.14 -18.85
N VAL A 173 5.81 13.04 -18.33
CA VAL A 173 4.59 12.72 -17.60
C VAL A 173 3.41 13.32 -18.34
N LEU A 174 2.32 12.58 -18.46
CA LEU A 174 1.07 13.08 -19.02
C LEU A 174 0.36 13.96 -17.97
N ASP A 175 0.50 15.27 -18.10
CA ASP A 175 -0.08 16.28 -17.19
C ASP A 175 -1.06 17.25 -17.88
N THR A 176 -1.56 16.86 -19.06
CA THR A 176 -2.49 17.62 -19.90
C THR A 176 -3.83 16.89 -20.07
N GLY A 177 -4.85 17.57 -20.58
CA GLY A 177 -6.19 16.97 -20.76
C GLY A 177 -6.85 16.65 -19.41
N LEU A 178 -7.47 15.47 -19.29
CA LEU A 178 -8.09 15.03 -18.03
C LEU A 178 -7.06 14.73 -16.95
N TRP A 179 -5.88 14.26 -17.36
CA TRP A 179 -4.74 13.99 -16.49
C TRP A 179 -4.24 15.27 -15.79
N ARG A 180 -4.53 16.46 -16.32
CA ARG A 180 -4.25 17.71 -15.61
C ARG A 180 -5.04 17.84 -14.30
N TYR A 181 -6.26 17.31 -14.25
CA TYR A 181 -7.20 17.56 -13.15
C TYR A 181 -7.21 16.42 -12.12
N THR A 182 -6.88 15.21 -12.54
CA THR A 182 -6.74 14.03 -11.69
C THR A 182 -5.68 13.11 -12.26
N ARG A 183 -4.91 12.43 -11.41
CA ARG A 183 -3.87 11.51 -11.85
C ARG A 183 -4.40 10.18 -12.34
N HIS A 184 -5.68 9.86 -12.07
CA HIS A 184 -6.31 8.62 -12.51
C HIS A 184 -7.72 8.90 -13.05
N PRO A 185 -7.85 9.65 -14.17
CA PRO A 185 -9.15 10.04 -14.71
C PRO A 185 -9.98 8.83 -15.15
N ASN A 186 -9.34 7.77 -15.62
CA ASN A 186 -10.02 6.55 -16.02
C ASN A 186 -10.60 5.78 -14.83
N TYR A 187 -9.87 5.66 -13.70
CA TYR A 187 -10.42 5.06 -12.48
C TYR A 187 -11.49 5.91 -11.82
N PHE A 188 -11.38 7.24 -11.90
CA PHE A 188 -12.47 8.11 -11.49
C PHE A 188 -13.72 7.86 -12.34
N GLY A 189 -13.54 7.77 -13.66
CA GLY A 189 -14.62 7.42 -14.59
C GLY A 189 -15.29 6.08 -14.24
N GLU A 190 -14.47 5.05 -13.98
CA GLU A 190 -14.91 3.73 -13.54
C GLU A 190 -15.80 3.84 -12.28
N ALA A 191 -15.32 4.50 -11.23
CA ALA A 191 -16.11 4.65 -10.00
C ALA A 191 -17.43 5.40 -10.23
N VAL A 192 -17.41 6.51 -10.98
CA VAL A 192 -18.62 7.31 -11.25
C VAL A 192 -19.67 6.49 -12.01
N LEU A 193 -19.29 5.63 -12.96
CA LEU A 193 -20.29 4.80 -13.65
C LEU A 193 -20.93 3.77 -12.72
N TRP A 194 -20.18 3.22 -11.74
CA TRP A 194 -20.72 2.28 -10.77
C TRP A 194 -21.69 2.94 -9.79
N TRP A 195 -21.43 4.19 -9.40
CA TRP A 195 -22.42 5.00 -8.70
C TRP A 195 -23.65 5.29 -9.58
N GLY A 196 -23.48 5.44 -10.89
CA GLY A 196 -24.58 5.52 -11.86
C GLY A 196 -25.46 4.26 -11.88
N PHE A 197 -24.87 3.06 -11.96
CA PHE A 197 -25.60 1.79 -11.85
C PHE A 197 -26.32 1.64 -10.51
N TYR A 198 -25.71 2.09 -9.42
CA TYR A 198 -26.37 2.08 -8.12
C TYR A 198 -27.59 3.00 -8.08
N LEU A 199 -27.55 4.19 -8.70
CA LEU A 199 -28.74 5.06 -8.75
C LEU A 199 -29.89 4.45 -9.55
N LEU A 200 -29.58 3.72 -10.64
CA LEU A 200 -30.57 2.95 -11.39
C LEU A 200 -31.18 1.83 -10.53
N ALA A 201 -30.35 1.13 -9.74
CA ALA A 201 -30.80 0.13 -8.76
C ALA A 201 -31.62 0.75 -7.61
N LEU A 202 -31.22 1.92 -7.15
CA LEU A 202 -31.92 2.66 -6.09
C LEU A 202 -33.30 3.11 -6.56
N SER A 203 -33.42 3.55 -7.82
CA SER A 203 -34.70 3.85 -8.47
C SER A 203 -35.62 2.64 -8.56
N ALA A 204 -35.03 1.44 -8.68
CA ALA A 204 -35.71 0.15 -8.62
C ALA A 204 -36.06 -0.33 -7.20
N GLY A 205 -35.73 0.45 -6.16
CA GLY A 205 -35.94 0.11 -4.75
C GLY A 205 -34.84 -0.75 -4.12
N ALA A 206 -33.74 -1.02 -4.83
CA ALA A 206 -32.66 -1.91 -4.40
C ALA A 206 -31.53 -1.17 -3.66
N TRP A 207 -31.88 -0.37 -2.65
CA TRP A 207 -30.93 0.45 -1.86
C TRP A 207 -29.80 -0.37 -1.21
N TRP A 208 -30.05 -1.63 -0.88
CA TRP A 208 -29.12 -2.57 -0.24
C TRP A 208 -27.92 -2.93 -1.14
N THR A 209 -27.98 -2.65 -2.44
CA THR A 209 -26.88 -2.89 -3.39
C THR A 209 -25.73 -1.89 -3.29
N ILE A 210 -25.81 -0.91 -2.37
CA ILE A 210 -24.75 0.10 -2.13
C ILE A 210 -23.37 -0.50 -1.82
N ILE A 211 -23.33 -1.75 -1.35
CA ILE A 211 -22.08 -2.47 -1.12
C ILE A 211 -21.22 -2.58 -2.39
N ALA A 212 -21.84 -2.70 -3.57
CA ALA A 212 -21.12 -2.87 -4.84
C ALA A 212 -20.34 -1.62 -5.27
N PRO A 213 -20.93 -0.40 -5.38
CA PRO A 213 -20.15 0.80 -5.73
C PRO A 213 -19.13 1.17 -4.67
N LEU A 214 -19.40 0.89 -3.38
CA LEU A 214 -18.42 1.09 -2.30
C LEU A 214 -17.22 0.15 -2.47
N LEU A 215 -17.48 -1.15 -2.69
CA LEU A 215 -16.46 -2.14 -2.94
C LEU A 215 -15.64 -1.79 -4.19
N MET A 216 -16.30 -1.43 -5.29
CA MET A 216 -15.62 -1.07 -6.53
C MET A 216 -14.74 0.19 -6.36
N THR A 217 -15.25 1.22 -5.69
CA THR A 217 -14.47 2.43 -5.36
C THR A 217 -13.26 2.08 -4.48
N PHE A 218 -13.44 1.22 -3.48
CA PHE A 218 -12.36 0.75 -2.62
C PHE A 218 -11.28 0.01 -3.40
N LEU A 219 -11.65 -0.93 -4.28
CA LEU A 219 -10.71 -1.69 -5.10
C LEU A 219 -9.87 -0.77 -5.99
N LEU A 220 -10.51 0.20 -6.64
CA LEU A 220 -9.83 1.18 -7.50
C LEU A 220 -8.87 2.10 -6.72
N LEU A 221 -9.21 2.48 -5.50
CA LEU A 221 -8.37 3.36 -4.70
C LEU A 221 -7.20 2.63 -4.02
N ARG A 222 -7.44 1.41 -3.52
CA ARG A 222 -6.55 0.76 -2.55
C ARG A 222 -5.89 -0.53 -3.03
N VAL A 223 -6.56 -1.32 -3.87
CA VAL A 223 -6.11 -2.69 -4.20
C VAL A 223 -5.50 -2.77 -5.59
N SER A 224 -6.23 -2.37 -6.63
CA SER A 224 -5.83 -2.59 -8.03
C SER A 224 -5.45 -1.32 -8.78
N GLY A 225 -5.77 -0.13 -8.25
CA GLY A 225 -5.62 1.13 -8.98
C GLY A 225 -4.59 2.09 -8.39
N VAL A 226 -5.06 3.19 -7.81
CA VAL A 226 -4.26 4.40 -7.52
C VAL A 226 -3.03 4.11 -6.67
N ALA A 227 -3.21 3.44 -5.52
CA ALA A 227 -2.12 3.20 -4.57
C ALA A 227 -1.02 2.28 -5.14
N MET A 228 -1.41 1.27 -5.92
CA MET A 228 -0.47 0.29 -6.49
C MET A 228 0.34 0.90 -7.65
N LEU A 229 -0.32 1.61 -8.56
CA LEU A 229 0.36 2.23 -9.71
C LEU A 229 1.34 3.35 -9.30
N GLU A 230 1.05 4.04 -8.19
CA GLU A 230 1.89 5.14 -7.72
C GLU A 230 3.09 4.69 -6.87
N LYS A 231 3.10 3.45 -6.37
CA LYS A 231 4.13 2.94 -5.43
C LYS A 231 5.55 3.12 -5.98
N ASP A 232 5.76 2.80 -7.26
CA ASP A 232 7.11 2.74 -7.87
C ASP A 232 7.31 3.71 -9.05
N ILE A 233 6.24 4.34 -9.54
CA ILE A 233 6.34 5.20 -10.74
C ILE A 233 7.21 6.43 -10.50
N ALA A 234 7.16 6.95 -9.29
CA ALA A 234 7.85 8.16 -8.92
C ALA A 234 9.37 7.92 -8.73
N GLY A 235 9.79 6.68 -8.45
CA GLY A 235 11.18 6.27 -8.41
C GLY A 235 11.76 6.06 -9.80
N ARG A 236 10.95 5.51 -10.72
CA ARG A 236 11.32 5.35 -12.14
C ARG A 236 11.28 6.66 -12.92
N ARG A 237 10.46 7.63 -12.51
CA ARG A 237 10.24 8.90 -13.21
C ARG A 237 10.28 10.08 -12.24
N PRO A 238 11.45 10.72 -12.04
CA PRO A 238 11.60 11.83 -11.10
C PRO A 238 10.60 12.97 -11.34
N ALA A 239 10.28 13.29 -12.60
CA ALA A 239 9.30 14.31 -12.98
C ALA A 239 7.87 14.01 -12.50
N TYR A 240 7.53 12.74 -12.25
CA TYR A 240 6.21 12.34 -11.75
C TYR A 240 5.96 12.82 -10.32
N ARG A 241 7.02 13.11 -9.57
CA ARG A 241 6.92 13.57 -8.18
C ARG A 241 6.38 14.99 -8.08
N ASP A 242 6.70 15.83 -9.04
CA ASP A 242 6.14 17.18 -9.11
C ASP A 242 4.69 17.15 -9.59
N TYR A 243 4.35 16.18 -10.43
CA TYR A 243 2.97 15.92 -10.83
C TYR A 243 2.09 15.44 -9.67
N ILE A 244 2.60 14.55 -8.80
CA ILE A 244 1.91 14.15 -7.56
C ILE A 244 1.60 15.35 -6.66
N ARG A 245 2.53 16.32 -6.55
CA ARG A 245 2.35 17.51 -5.71
C ARG A 245 1.32 18.49 -6.28
N LYS A 246 1.18 18.55 -7.62
CA LYS A 246 0.30 19.51 -8.31
C LYS A 246 -1.11 18.99 -8.53
N THR A 247 -1.27 17.71 -8.83
CA THR A 247 -2.54 17.15 -9.34
C THR A 247 -3.16 16.22 -8.32
N ASN A 248 -4.47 16.27 -8.10
CA ASN A 248 -5.16 15.36 -7.19
C ASN A 248 -5.05 13.89 -7.64
N ALA A 249 -5.01 12.95 -6.70
CA ALA A 249 -4.90 11.53 -7.04
C ALA A 249 -6.13 11.01 -7.81
N PHE A 250 -7.33 11.28 -7.29
CA PHE A 250 -8.55 10.62 -7.76
C PHE A 250 -9.65 11.60 -8.16
N PHE A 251 -10.09 12.46 -7.23
CA PHE A 251 -11.13 13.45 -7.53
C PHE A 251 -10.59 14.59 -8.41
N PRO A 252 -11.20 14.86 -9.58
CA PRO A 252 -10.80 15.96 -10.45
C PRO A 252 -10.83 17.30 -9.71
N GLY A 253 -9.75 18.08 -9.81
CA GLY A 253 -9.63 19.38 -9.18
C GLY A 253 -8.62 20.28 -9.87
N LYS A 254 -8.66 21.59 -9.55
CA LYS A 254 -7.69 22.55 -10.09
C LYS A 254 -6.28 22.20 -9.60
N PRO A 255 -5.25 22.22 -10.47
CA PRO A 255 -3.88 21.98 -10.06
C PRO A 255 -3.42 22.96 -8.98
N ARG A 256 -2.75 22.44 -7.94
CA ARG A 256 -2.17 23.23 -6.85
C ARG A 256 -0.94 24.01 -7.37
N LYS A 257 -0.81 25.28 -6.98
CA LYS A 257 0.41 26.06 -7.24
C LYS A 257 1.52 25.56 -6.32
N LEU A 258 2.63 25.09 -6.89
CA LEU A 258 3.83 24.81 -6.10
C LEU A 258 4.35 26.12 -5.52
N LYS A 259 4.34 26.26 -4.19
CA LYS A 259 5.24 27.21 -3.52
C LYS A 259 6.66 26.65 -3.68
N SER A 260 7.63 27.49 -4.05
CA SER A 260 9.02 27.08 -4.25
C SER A 260 9.64 26.69 -2.92
N THR A 261 9.45 25.45 -2.51
CA THR A 261 10.31 24.79 -1.54
C THR A 261 10.86 23.59 -2.26
N GLY A 262 12.18 23.59 -2.44
CA GLY A 262 12.88 22.58 -3.20
C GLY A 262 12.64 21.18 -2.64
N VAL A 263 13.19 20.23 -3.38
CA VAL A 263 13.60 18.91 -2.92
C VAL A 263 12.80 17.73 -3.48
N ALA A 264 13.65 16.81 -3.91
CA ALA A 264 13.42 15.49 -4.39
C ALA A 264 13.54 14.45 -3.24
N THR A 265 12.81 13.33 -3.35
CA THR A 265 12.40 12.38 -2.30
C THR A 265 11.60 11.24 -2.96
N LEU A 266 12.31 10.26 -3.50
CA LEU A 266 11.98 8.84 -3.34
C LEU A 266 13.27 8.22 -2.82
N VAL A 267 13.29 7.46 -1.75
CA VAL A 267 12.71 6.14 -1.52
C VAL A 267 12.68 5.91 0.01
N LEU A 268 11.74 5.11 0.52
CA LEU A 268 11.89 4.17 1.66
C LEU A 268 10.50 3.84 2.21
N LEU A 269 10.13 2.57 2.14
CA LEU A 269 9.21 1.91 3.07
C LEU A 269 9.68 0.46 3.14
N SER A 270 9.80 -0.08 4.37
CA SER A 270 9.60 -1.48 4.80
C SER A 270 10.50 -2.56 4.29
N MET A 271 11.06 -3.48 5.12
CA MET A 271 10.87 -4.97 5.07
C MET A 271 11.19 -5.51 6.41
N LEU A 272 10.45 -6.57 6.67
CA LEU A 272 10.88 -7.85 7.12
C LEU A 272 9.84 -8.43 8.19
N ALA A 273 9.68 -9.75 8.31
CA ALA A 273 9.34 -10.52 9.56
C ALA A 273 10.04 -11.92 9.63
N LEU A 274 10.98 -12.22 10.57
CA LEU A 274 12.06 -13.27 10.45
C LEU A 274 11.72 -14.48 11.33
N GLN A 275 12.16 -15.65 10.87
CA GLN A 275 12.08 -16.97 11.54
C GLN A 275 12.96 -17.09 12.80
N PRO A 276 12.93 -18.23 13.55
CA PRO A 276 13.99 -19.24 13.31
C PRO A 276 13.70 -20.73 13.66
N VAL A 277 14.60 -21.60 13.16
CA VAL A 277 14.83 -23.02 13.49
C VAL A 277 15.88 -23.13 14.61
N GLY A 278 15.76 -24.13 15.49
CA GLY A 278 16.63 -24.35 16.65
C GLY A 278 17.89 -25.18 16.39
N ALA A 279 18.90 -24.95 17.23
CA ALA A 279 19.89 -25.92 17.68
C ALA A 279 20.50 -25.44 19.01
N GLN A 280 20.87 -26.41 19.84
CA GLN A 280 21.08 -26.36 21.29
C GLN A 280 22.57 -26.15 21.61
N GLU A 281 22.88 -25.31 22.61
CA GLU A 281 23.96 -25.62 23.57
C GLU A 281 23.81 -24.79 24.85
N SER A 282 23.94 -25.49 25.97
CA SER A 282 23.83 -25.01 27.33
C SER A 282 25.10 -24.29 27.77
N LEU A 283 24.97 -23.08 28.29
CA LEU A 283 25.91 -22.50 29.26
C LEU A 283 25.10 -21.57 30.17
N THR A 284 24.85 -22.04 31.39
CA THR A 284 24.38 -21.23 32.52
C THR A 284 25.43 -20.17 32.81
N ARG A 285 25.31 -19.01 32.16
CA ARG A 285 25.98 -17.77 32.51
C ARG A 285 24.97 -16.94 33.28
N GLU A 286 25.35 -16.45 34.45
CA GLU A 286 24.57 -15.49 35.22
C GLU A 286 24.08 -14.39 34.28
N LEU A 287 22.75 -14.22 34.21
CA LEU A 287 22.13 -13.23 33.34
C LEU A 287 22.61 -11.84 33.79
N PRO A 288 23.26 -11.06 32.91
CA PRO A 288 23.64 -9.71 33.28
C PRO A 288 22.39 -8.89 33.60
N VAL A 289 22.49 -8.03 34.62
CA VAL A 289 21.46 -7.03 34.93
C VAL A 289 21.33 -6.14 33.70
N GLY A 290 20.18 -6.23 33.03
CA GLY A 290 19.93 -5.53 31.78
C GLY A 290 18.60 -4.79 31.82
N SER A 291 18.51 -3.73 31.03
CA SER A 291 17.28 -2.97 30.80
C SER A 291 16.65 -3.40 29.48
N ALA A 292 15.32 -3.46 29.46
CA ALA A 292 14.56 -3.84 28.28
C ALA A 292 13.47 -2.80 27.98
N TRP A 293 13.35 -2.44 26.70
CA TRP A 293 12.27 -1.62 26.19
C TRP A 293 11.51 -2.44 25.16
N ARG A 294 10.20 -2.58 25.35
CA ARG A 294 9.34 -3.35 24.46
C ARG A 294 8.21 -2.46 24.00
N PHE A 295 8.03 -2.39 22.69
CA PHE A 295 7.03 -1.55 22.06
C PHE A 295 6.14 -2.38 21.16
N LYS A 296 4.83 -2.11 21.23
CA LYS A 296 3.94 -2.37 20.11
C LYS A 296 4.03 -1.21 19.13
N VAL A 297 3.98 -1.53 17.86
CA VAL A 297 4.06 -0.54 16.79
C VAL A 297 2.74 -0.50 16.05
N TYR A 298 2.19 0.70 15.93
CA TYR A 298 0.92 0.99 15.28
C TYR A 298 1.15 1.86 14.05
N LEU A 299 0.35 1.63 13.02
CA LEU A 299 0.21 2.54 11.89
C LEU A 299 -1.23 3.06 11.86
N ASP A 300 -1.37 4.33 12.20
CA ASP A 300 -2.60 4.94 12.68
C ASP A 300 -3.11 4.16 13.91
N ASP A 301 -4.27 3.50 13.81
CA ASP A 301 -4.86 2.70 14.90
C ASP A 301 -4.63 1.19 14.75
N GLN A 302 -3.96 0.75 13.69
CA GLN A 302 -3.73 -0.67 13.43
C GLN A 302 -2.38 -1.12 13.99
N GLU A 303 -2.37 -2.10 14.90
CA GLU A 303 -1.14 -2.77 15.35
C GLU A 303 -0.51 -3.47 14.14
N ILE A 304 0.72 -3.09 13.81
CA ILE A 304 1.48 -3.68 12.70
C ILE A 304 2.58 -4.59 13.18
N GLY A 305 3.00 -4.52 14.45
CA GLY A 305 4.05 -5.39 14.96
C GLY A 305 4.69 -4.85 16.23
N TYR A 306 5.98 -5.11 16.41
CA TYR A 306 6.69 -4.77 17.64
C TYR A 306 8.14 -4.33 17.39
N GLN A 307 8.71 -3.61 18.35
CA GLN A 307 10.15 -3.38 18.42
C GLN A 307 10.64 -3.51 19.86
N ASN A 308 11.68 -4.31 20.04
CA ASN A 308 12.28 -4.59 21.34
C ASN A 308 13.74 -4.17 21.36
N TYR A 309 14.18 -3.65 22.49
CA TYR A 309 15.57 -3.34 22.80
C TYR A 309 15.95 -4.02 24.09
N PHE A 310 17.13 -4.62 24.12
CA PHE A 310 17.74 -5.19 25.30
C PHE A 310 19.15 -4.64 25.44
N VAL A 311 19.44 -4.02 26.58
CA VAL A 311 20.76 -3.48 26.89
C VAL A 311 21.25 -4.14 28.15
N ALA A 312 22.41 -4.78 28.09
CA ALA A 312 23.08 -5.35 29.24
C ALA A 312 24.46 -4.73 29.40
N GLU A 313 24.91 -4.55 30.63
CA GLU A 313 26.27 -4.09 30.91
C GLU A 313 27.13 -5.27 31.38
N LEU A 314 28.28 -5.44 30.75
CA LEU A 314 29.24 -6.49 31.09
C LEU A 314 30.66 -5.92 31.00
N ALA A 315 31.39 -5.97 32.11
CA ALA A 315 32.77 -5.49 32.21
C ALA A 315 32.96 -4.03 31.73
N GLY A 316 32.01 -3.14 32.06
CA GLY A 316 32.06 -1.72 31.69
C GLY A 316 31.69 -1.40 30.24
N MET A 317 31.32 -2.41 29.45
CA MET A 317 30.78 -2.24 28.10
C MET A 317 29.28 -2.52 28.10
N LYS A 318 28.51 -1.70 27.39
CA LYS A 318 27.08 -1.94 27.17
C LYS A 318 26.92 -2.71 25.86
N GLN A 319 26.19 -3.81 25.91
CA GLN A 319 25.79 -4.60 24.74
C GLN A 319 24.31 -4.35 24.49
N MET A 320 23.97 -3.81 23.33
CA MET A 320 22.59 -3.57 22.91
C MET A 320 22.21 -4.53 21.80
N ARG A 321 21.02 -5.13 21.92
CA ARG A 321 20.35 -5.84 20.83
C ARG A 321 18.97 -5.24 20.60
N SER A 322 18.65 -4.92 19.36
CA SER A 322 17.32 -4.49 18.93
C SER A 322 16.75 -5.46 17.91
N VAL A 323 15.46 -5.77 18.04
CA VAL A 323 14.68 -6.54 17.06
C VAL A 323 13.37 -5.81 16.81
N ALA A 324 13.13 -5.38 15.58
CA ALA A 324 11.83 -4.93 15.08
C ALA A 324 11.21 -6.01 14.20
N ASP A 325 9.88 -6.08 14.11
CA ASP A 325 9.14 -6.95 13.18
C ASP A 325 7.72 -6.35 12.99
N PHE A 326 7.43 -5.88 11.78
CA PHE A 326 6.18 -5.24 11.37
C PHE A 326 5.60 -6.00 10.16
N ASP A 327 4.30 -6.21 10.12
CA ASP A 327 3.58 -6.77 8.98
C ASP A 327 2.23 -6.06 8.86
N TYR A 328 2.20 -5.06 7.98
CA TYR A 328 0.98 -4.34 7.68
C TYR A 328 0.17 -5.10 6.64
N LYS A 329 -0.88 -5.78 7.11
CA LYS A 329 -1.85 -6.50 6.28
C LYS A 329 -3.08 -5.67 6.00
N MET A 330 -3.62 -5.85 4.80
CA MET A 330 -4.97 -5.41 4.45
C MET A 330 -5.73 -6.60 3.85
N LEU A 331 -6.86 -6.97 4.46
CA LEU A 331 -7.73 -8.07 4.00
C LEU A 331 -6.93 -9.32 3.59
N PHE A 332 -6.04 -9.77 4.48
CA PHE A 332 -5.17 -10.95 4.35
C PHE A 332 -3.93 -10.82 3.44
N ILE A 333 -3.70 -9.67 2.79
CA ILE A 333 -2.52 -9.43 1.95
C ILE A 333 -1.52 -8.53 2.69
N SER A 334 -0.27 -8.96 2.82
CA SER A 334 0.82 -8.13 3.35
C SER A 334 1.20 -7.05 2.32
N LEU A 335 1.01 -5.79 2.69
CA LEU A 335 1.31 -4.63 1.82
C LEU A 335 2.70 -4.03 2.11
N PHE A 336 3.19 -4.25 3.33
CA PHE A 336 4.44 -3.75 3.88
C PHE A 336 4.86 -4.74 4.97
N GLN A 337 6.10 -5.22 4.94
CA GLN A 337 6.71 -5.98 6.04
C GLN A 337 7.85 -5.11 6.61
N TYR A 338 8.24 -5.14 7.90
CA TYR A 338 9.45 -4.48 8.45
C TYR A 338 10.18 -5.26 9.60
N GLN A 339 11.27 -6.04 9.47
CA GLN A 339 12.09 -6.45 10.63
C GLN A 339 13.19 -5.42 10.71
N HIS A 340 13.98 -5.54 11.74
CA HIS A 340 15.31 -5.01 11.75
C HIS A 340 15.99 -5.70 12.90
N GLU A 341 17.21 -6.17 12.69
CA GLU A 341 18.01 -6.66 13.80
C GLU A 341 19.31 -5.89 13.85
N THR A 342 19.63 -5.39 15.04
CA THR A 342 20.88 -4.67 15.27
C THR A 342 21.50 -5.13 16.57
N SER A 343 22.81 -5.38 16.55
CA SER A 343 23.64 -5.65 17.72
C SER A 343 24.75 -4.61 17.78
N GLU A 344 24.90 -3.98 18.94
CA GLU A 344 25.87 -2.92 19.18
C GLU A 344 26.66 -3.18 20.46
N ILE A 345 27.92 -2.75 20.47
CA ILE A 345 28.77 -2.71 21.65
C ILE A 345 29.18 -1.26 21.87
N TRP A 346 29.12 -0.82 23.13
CA TRP A 346 29.36 0.56 23.52
C TRP A 346 30.32 0.64 24.70
N THR A 347 31.18 1.66 24.70
CA THR A 347 31.99 2.07 25.84
C THR A 347 31.64 3.52 26.19
N GLY A 348 31.12 3.75 27.40
CA GLY A 348 30.50 5.03 27.74
C GLY A 348 29.29 5.32 26.83
N ASP A 349 29.39 6.38 26.04
CA ASP A 349 28.40 6.81 25.04
C ASP A 349 28.90 6.66 23.59
N CYS A 350 30.06 6.01 23.38
CA CYS A 350 30.65 5.84 22.06
C CYS A 350 30.49 4.40 21.56
N LEU A 351 30.03 4.27 20.32
CA LEU A 351 29.87 2.99 19.64
C LEU A 351 31.25 2.35 19.37
N GLN A 352 31.42 1.11 19.80
CA GLN A 352 32.60 0.27 19.58
C GLN A 352 32.42 -0.62 18.35
N SER A 353 31.22 -1.17 18.19
CA SER A 353 30.84 -1.93 16.99
C SER A 353 29.32 -1.91 16.79
N ILE A 354 28.91 -2.08 15.54
CA ILE A 354 27.53 -2.25 15.12
C ILE A 354 27.46 -3.31 14.04
N HIS A 355 26.52 -4.24 14.18
CA HIS A 355 26.18 -5.21 13.15
C HIS A 355 24.67 -5.17 13.00
N SER A 356 24.19 -4.79 11.83
CA SER A 356 22.77 -4.74 11.54
C SER A 356 22.40 -5.52 10.30
N ARG A 357 21.19 -6.04 10.34
CA ARG A 357 20.51 -6.62 9.21
C ARG A 357 19.14 -5.99 9.10
N THR A 358 18.93 -5.34 7.98
CA THR A 358 17.60 -4.89 7.56
C THR A 358 17.27 -5.60 6.25
N ASP A 359 16.02 -5.68 5.87
CA ASP A 359 15.56 -5.91 4.53
C ASP A 359 14.47 -4.83 4.26
N ALA A 360 14.23 -4.33 3.02
CA ALA A 360 13.07 -3.52 2.52
C ALA A 360 12.11 -4.23 1.46
N ASN A 361 10.91 -4.79 1.76
CA ASN A 361 9.90 -5.45 0.90
C ASN A 361 10.44 -6.38 -0.20
N GLY A 362 11.47 -7.14 0.07
CA GLY A 362 12.32 -7.85 -0.88
C GLY A 362 13.83 -7.51 -0.80
N GLU A 363 14.20 -6.33 -0.28
CA GLU A 363 15.51 -5.68 -0.46
C GLU A 363 16.45 -5.70 0.77
N PRO A 364 17.41 -6.63 0.90
CA PRO A 364 18.31 -6.68 2.06
C PRO A 364 19.27 -5.48 2.18
N PHE A 365 19.48 -4.99 3.41
CA PHE A 365 20.53 -4.05 3.81
C PHE A 365 21.38 -4.61 4.96
N ARG A 366 22.64 -4.20 5.01
CA ARG A 366 23.57 -4.56 6.08
C ARG A 366 24.41 -3.36 6.45
N VAL A 367 24.70 -3.24 7.73
CA VAL A 367 25.67 -2.28 8.27
C VAL A 367 26.61 -3.02 9.19
N ASP A 368 27.90 -2.93 8.91
CA ASP A 368 28.96 -3.48 9.74
C ASP A 368 29.93 -2.34 10.09
N GLY A 369 30.06 -2.02 11.37
CA GLY A 369 30.91 -0.94 11.85
C GLY A 369 31.75 -1.35 13.03
N ARG A 370 32.96 -0.78 13.12
CA ARG A 370 33.92 -1.04 14.19
C ARG A 370 34.80 0.16 14.46
N GLN A 371 35.20 0.32 15.72
CA GLN A 371 36.19 1.30 16.10
C GLN A 371 37.59 0.88 15.61
N GLU A 372 38.32 1.85 15.06
CA GLU A 372 39.73 1.77 14.69
C GLU A 372 40.47 2.93 15.41
N PRO A 373 41.81 2.89 15.59
CA PRO A 373 42.52 3.97 16.26
C PRO A 373 42.23 5.34 15.61
N GLY A 374 41.62 6.26 16.37
CA GLY A 374 41.30 7.63 15.94
C GLY A 374 40.08 7.78 15.01
N GLN A 375 39.34 6.72 14.70
CA GLN A 375 38.20 6.77 13.77
C GLN A 375 37.21 5.62 13.96
N PHE A 376 35.99 5.76 13.43
CA PHE A 376 35.03 4.65 13.34
C PHE A 376 34.82 4.28 11.88
N ARG A 377 35.12 3.04 11.50
CA ARG A 377 34.89 2.54 10.13
C ARG A 377 33.52 1.89 10.06
N VAL A 378 32.74 2.23 9.04
CA VAL A 378 31.44 1.61 8.77
C VAL A 378 31.33 1.20 7.31
N ALA A 379 30.86 -0.01 7.06
CA ALA A 379 30.44 -0.50 5.75
C ALA A 379 28.91 -0.53 5.75
N GLY A 380 28.29 0.25 4.87
CA GLY A 380 26.84 0.33 4.73
C GLY A 380 26.40 0.17 3.27
N VAL A 381 25.18 0.63 2.98
CA VAL A 381 24.54 0.48 1.66
C VAL A 381 25.26 1.29 0.58
N GLN A 382 25.84 2.43 0.95
CA GLN A 382 26.57 3.31 0.04
C GLN A 382 28.07 2.94 -0.09
N GLY A 383 28.53 1.88 0.57
CA GLY A 383 29.93 1.47 0.64
C GLY A 383 30.57 1.74 1.99
N GLU A 384 31.91 1.78 2.02
CA GLU A 384 32.67 2.07 3.24
C GLU A 384 32.79 3.59 3.48
N ALA A 385 32.66 3.99 4.74
CA ALA A 385 32.89 5.35 5.20
C ALA A 385 33.73 5.37 6.49
N THR A 386 34.46 6.45 6.67
CA THR A 386 35.23 6.75 7.87
C THR A 386 34.56 7.89 8.61
N LEU A 387 34.18 7.64 9.86
CA LEU A 387 33.48 8.57 10.74
C LEU A 387 34.40 9.01 11.90
N PRO A 388 34.04 10.06 12.66
CA PRO A 388 34.74 10.42 13.88
C PRO A 388 34.91 9.24 14.85
N GLU A 389 35.88 9.32 15.74
CA GLU A 389 36.22 8.23 16.67
C GLU A 389 35.06 7.82 17.61
N CYS A 390 34.25 8.79 18.03
CA CYS A 390 33.05 8.58 18.83
C CYS A 390 31.82 8.89 17.98
N VAL A 391 30.98 7.88 17.76
CA VAL A 391 29.72 7.98 17.02
C VAL A 391 28.62 7.38 17.90
N MET A 392 27.43 7.96 17.81
CA MET A 392 26.20 7.37 18.36
C MET A 392 25.29 6.96 17.20
N SER A 393 24.64 5.80 17.29
CA SER A 393 23.51 5.46 16.43
C SER A 393 22.21 6.09 16.95
N PHE A 394 21.07 5.85 16.27
CA PHE A 394 19.72 6.18 16.77
C PHE A 394 19.31 5.31 17.98
N ALA A 395 20.18 5.25 18.97
CA ALA A 395 20.08 4.47 20.20
C ALA A 395 19.19 5.21 21.22
N PHE A 396 17.88 5.30 20.97
CA PHE A 396 16.95 6.07 21.81
C PHE A 396 16.89 5.62 23.28
N TRP A 397 17.34 4.40 23.59
CA TRP A 397 17.52 3.95 24.97
C TRP A 397 18.58 4.74 25.75
N ASN A 398 19.52 5.41 25.05
CA ASN A 398 20.51 6.30 25.63
C ASN A 398 20.07 7.76 25.44
N PRO A 399 19.67 8.49 26.49
CA PRO A 399 19.18 9.87 26.36
C PRO A 399 20.24 10.84 25.81
N LYS A 400 21.53 10.47 25.79
CA LYS A 400 22.59 11.28 25.18
C LYS A 400 22.44 11.48 23.68
N VAL A 401 21.58 10.72 23.00
CA VAL A 401 21.19 10.99 21.61
C VAL A 401 20.57 12.38 21.44
N LEU A 402 19.92 12.92 22.47
CA LEU A 402 19.28 14.24 22.46
C LEU A 402 20.28 15.41 22.44
N GLU A 403 21.55 15.12 22.70
CA GLU A 403 22.65 16.11 22.72
C GLU A 403 23.51 16.05 21.44
N GLN A 404 23.23 15.11 20.54
CA GLN A 404 24.05 14.88 19.34
C GLN A 404 23.63 15.78 18.17
N SER A 405 24.62 16.18 17.38
CA SER A 405 24.42 16.86 16.09
C SER A 405 24.46 15.92 14.90
N ARG A 406 24.96 14.68 15.09
CA ARG A 406 25.00 13.63 14.07
C ARG A 406 24.73 12.26 14.66
N LEU A 407 23.94 11.43 13.97
CA LEU A 407 23.64 10.06 14.38
C LEU A 407 23.82 9.08 13.22
N LEU A 408 24.36 7.90 13.53
CA LEU A 408 24.55 6.80 12.58
C LEU A 408 23.25 6.03 12.37
N ASN A 409 22.79 5.95 11.13
CA ASN A 409 21.65 5.15 10.76
C ASN A 409 22.04 3.65 10.71
N ALA A 410 21.48 2.88 11.64
CA ALA A 410 21.71 1.43 11.72
C ALA A 410 21.15 0.67 10.52
N GLN A 411 20.26 1.25 9.70
CA GLN A 411 19.70 0.57 8.53
C GLN A 411 20.62 0.62 7.32
N ASP A 412 21.26 1.76 7.05
CA ASP A 412 22.02 1.99 5.81
C ASP A 412 23.49 2.42 6.01
N GLY A 413 23.90 2.68 7.25
CA GLY A 413 25.27 3.06 7.61
C GLY A 413 25.59 4.53 7.35
N THR A 414 24.61 5.35 6.99
CA THR A 414 24.81 6.78 6.76
C THR A 414 24.88 7.55 8.08
N LEU A 415 25.79 8.52 8.16
CA LEU A 415 25.85 9.48 9.27
C LEU A 415 24.99 10.69 8.92
N LEU A 416 23.91 10.91 9.66
CA LEU A 416 22.94 11.97 9.38
C LEU A 416 23.11 13.14 10.34
N ASP A 417 23.06 14.36 9.84
CA ASP A 417 22.90 15.57 10.66
C ASP A 417 21.51 15.55 11.32
N VAL A 418 21.47 15.82 12.62
CA VAL A 418 20.24 15.88 13.43
C VAL A 418 20.01 17.27 13.99
N ASP A 419 18.77 17.70 13.91
CA ASP A 419 18.24 18.89 14.59
C ASP A 419 17.22 18.42 15.65
N ILE A 420 17.43 18.83 16.89
CA ILE A 420 16.64 18.38 18.04
C ILE A 420 16.07 19.61 18.74
N SER A 421 14.74 19.66 18.84
CA SER A 421 14.05 20.79 19.47
C SER A 421 14.29 20.85 20.97
N SER A 422 14.09 22.03 21.56
CA SER A 422 13.94 22.14 23.01
C SER A 422 12.77 21.26 23.50
N PRO A 423 12.87 20.68 24.70
CA PRO A 423 11.82 19.83 25.25
C PRO A 423 10.54 20.61 25.54
N VAL A 424 9.40 19.97 25.27
CA VAL A 424 8.08 20.42 25.70
C VAL A 424 7.60 19.48 26.80
N PHE A 425 7.26 20.02 27.96
CA PHE A 425 6.68 19.23 29.04
C PHE A 425 5.22 18.91 28.73
N GLU A 426 4.85 17.64 28.82
CA GLU A 426 3.48 17.16 28.64
C GLU A 426 3.22 15.86 29.39
N GLU A 427 1.96 15.57 29.70
CA GLU A 427 1.55 14.28 30.24
C GLU A 427 1.29 13.30 29.09
N LEU A 428 1.93 12.13 29.15
CA LEU A 428 1.77 11.05 28.19
C LEU A 428 1.12 9.84 28.88
N GLU A 429 0.08 9.30 28.28
CA GLU A 429 -0.50 8.04 28.73
C GLU A 429 0.40 6.87 28.29
N VAL A 430 0.93 6.14 29.26
CA VAL A 430 1.81 4.98 29.04
C VAL A 430 1.27 3.81 29.87
N ARG A 431 0.86 2.72 29.22
CA ARG A 431 0.25 1.55 29.86
C ARG A 431 -1.03 1.87 30.67
N GLY A 432 -1.81 2.85 30.21
CA GLY A 432 -3.03 3.30 30.88
C GLY A 432 -2.80 4.20 32.10
N GLU A 433 -1.57 4.62 32.36
CA GLU A 433 -1.23 5.57 33.41
C GLU A 433 -0.74 6.88 32.79
N SER A 434 -1.27 8.02 33.25
CA SER A 434 -0.70 9.32 32.89
C SER A 434 0.67 9.48 33.55
N ARG A 435 1.70 9.76 32.75
CA ARG A 435 3.07 9.98 33.21
C ARG A 435 3.61 11.33 32.78
N PRO A 436 4.27 12.09 33.66
CA PRO A 436 4.95 13.32 33.27
C PRO A 436 6.11 13.01 32.33
N SER A 437 6.19 13.74 31.22
CA SER A 437 7.16 13.47 30.16
C SER A 437 7.66 14.76 29.49
N TYR A 438 8.80 14.64 28.82
CA TYR A 438 9.34 15.65 27.91
C TYR A 438 9.30 15.12 26.49
N ARG A 439 8.62 15.86 25.61
CA ARG A 439 8.60 15.61 24.17
C ARG A 439 9.70 16.40 23.46
N TYR A 440 10.47 15.71 22.64
CA TYR A 440 11.49 16.27 21.75
C TYR A 440 11.12 16.00 20.31
N ARG A 441 11.31 16.97 19.43
CA ARG A 441 11.21 16.76 17.99
C ARG A 441 12.61 16.59 17.41
N LEU A 442 12.85 15.46 16.74
CA LEU A 442 14.10 15.15 16.07
C LEU A 442 13.88 15.10 14.56
N ALA A 443 14.66 15.89 13.82
CA ALA A 443 14.69 15.88 12.36
C ALA A 443 16.08 15.44 11.86
N ALA A 444 16.14 14.43 10.99
CA ALA A 444 17.37 13.91 10.40
C ALA A 444 17.17 13.56 8.92
N GLY A 445 17.57 14.45 8.01
CA GLY A 445 17.29 14.26 6.59
C GLY A 445 15.78 14.18 6.30
N ALA A 446 15.28 12.97 6.02
CA ALA A 446 13.85 12.71 5.79
C ALA A 446 13.12 12.16 7.04
N ILE A 447 13.86 11.82 8.09
CA ILE A 447 13.33 11.29 9.35
C ILE A 447 12.81 12.46 10.17
N ASN A 448 11.54 12.40 10.60
CA ASN A 448 10.94 13.34 11.54
C ASN A 448 10.25 12.54 12.64
N LEU A 449 10.72 12.70 13.87
CA LEU A 449 10.28 11.95 15.03
C LEU A 449 9.85 12.91 16.13
N ASP A 450 8.78 12.58 16.82
CA ASP A 450 8.54 13.06 18.18
C ASP A 450 8.95 11.92 19.14
N LEU A 451 9.75 12.24 20.15
CA LEU A 451 10.31 11.33 21.14
C LEU A 451 9.88 11.75 22.53
N TRP A 452 9.46 10.80 23.36
CA TRP A 452 9.06 11.08 24.75
C TRP A 452 10.00 10.40 25.73
N TYR A 453 10.50 11.18 26.69
CA TYR A 453 11.28 10.69 27.81
C TYR A 453 10.60 11.06 29.12
N SER A 454 10.72 10.20 30.14
CA SER A 454 10.29 10.52 31.50
C SER A 454 11.15 11.61 32.12
N THR A 455 10.73 12.14 33.26
CA THR A 455 11.55 13.07 34.07
C THR A 455 12.88 12.45 34.54
N ASP A 456 12.98 11.12 34.55
CA ASP A 456 14.18 10.36 34.92
C ASP A 456 14.98 9.88 33.69
N ASN A 457 14.73 10.47 32.50
CA ASN A 457 15.36 10.14 31.22
C ASN A 457 15.10 8.71 30.71
N GLU A 458 13.99 8.10 31.11
CA GLU A 458 13.56 6.82 30.58
C GLU A 458 12.80 7.01 29.26
N TRP A 459 13.16 6.29 28.19
CA TRP A 459 12.45 6.37 26.92
C TRP A 459 11.04 5.76 27.01
N LEU A 460 10.01 6.57 26.73
CA LEU A 460 8.59 6.23 26.91
C LEU A 460 7.88 5.90 25.60
N ALA A 461 8.08 6.69 24.55
CA ALA A 461 7.36 6.53 23.28
C ALA A 461 8.11 7.20 22.11
N LEU A 462 7.67 6.87 20.90
CA LEU A 462 8.12 7.47 19.65
C LEU A 462 6.93 7.57 18.69
N GLU A 463 6.86 8.68 17.97
CA GLU A 463 5.89 8.90 16.91
C GLU A 463 6.60 9.47 15.67
N SER A 464 6.13 9.08 14.48
CA SER A 464 6.63 9.60 13.22
C SER A 464 5.51 9.76 12.20
N GLU A 465 5.53 10.85 11.44
CA GLU A 465 4.64 11.01 10.30
C GLU A 465 5.22 10.28 9.09
N VAL A 466 4.48 9.28 8.59
CA VAL A 466 4.83 8.54 7.38
C VAL A 466 3.99 8.99 6.19
N ARG A 467 4.38 8.56 4.99
CA ARG A 467 3.75 9.01 3.72
C ARG A 467 2.22 8.86 3.75
N GLY A 468 1.55 9.92 3.29
CA GLY A 468 0.09 9.99 3.22
C GLY A 468 -0.57 10.61 4.45
N GLY A 469 0.20 11.26 5.33
CA GLY A 469 -0.31 11.86 6.57
C GLY A 469 -0.73 10.81 7.60
N ARG A 470 -0.08 9.64 7.55
CA ARG A 470 -0.33 8.53 8.47
C ARG A 470 0.67 8.59 9.59
N THR A 471 0.32 8.06 10.74
CA THR A 471 1.15 8.15 11.95
C THR A 471 1.68 6.78 12.32
N LEU A 472 2.99 6.64 12.44
CA LEU A 472 3.64 5.47 13.03
C LEU A 472 3.86 5.74 14.53
N ARG A 473 3.25 4.95 15.41
CA ARG A 473 3.29 5.15 16.87
C ARG A 473 3.87 3.92 17.57
N TYR A 474 4.77 4.17 18.51
CA TYR A 474 5.38 3.18 19.39
C TYR A 474 4.78 3.30 20.78
N GLU A 475 4.07 2.27 21.20
CA GLU A 475 3.44 2.22 22.51
C GLU A 475 4.16 1.22 23.40
N ARG A 476 4.59 1.68 24.58
CA ARG A 476 5.41 0.88 25.48
C ARG A 476 4.58 -0.17 26.23
N MET A 477 4.98 -1.44 26.12
CA MET A 477 4.33 -2.60 26.77
C MET A 477 4.75 -2.78 28.20
#